data_AF-A0A5B0W0Z8-F1
#
_entry.id   AF-A0A5B0W0Z8-F1
#
_cell.length_a   1.000
_cell.length_b   1.000
_cell.length_c   1.000
_cell.angle_alpha   90.00
_cell.angle_beta   90.00
_cell.angle_gamma   90.00
#
_symmetry.space_group_name_H-M   'P 1'
#
loop_
_entity.id
_entity.type
_entity.pdbx_description
1 polymer ?
#
loop_
_entity_poly.entity_id
_entity_poly.type
_entity_poly.pdbx_seq_one_letter_code
_entity_poly.pdbx_strand_id
1 'polypeptide(L)'
;MPNAKGWRTRNEMMDTGAACFIPDAPGALTGRWQGSPPEDGIMLTRGRCAELGAPVKDREYPVVFIYRVQTKDDYRYVPFYHRQAHEIDRKKTNYLEERVLQRRANEEVDKRDPSDILEA
;
A
#
# COMPACT_ATOMS: atom_id res chain seq x y z
N MET A 1 3.77 -16.92 13.37
CA MET A 1 4.29 -17.09 12.00
C MET A 1 3.15 -16.80 11.03
N PRO A 2 3.37 -16.11 9.90
CA PRO A 2 2.27 -15.81 8.97
C PRO A 2 1.68 -17.09 8.39
N ASN A 3 0.40 -17.05 8.00
CA ASN A 3 -0.22 -18.20 7.33
C ASN A 3 0.29 -18.38 5.89
N ALA A 4 -0.22 -19.39 5.18
CA ALA A 4 0.17 -19.68 3.79
C ALA A 4 -0.08 -18.50 2.80
N LYS A 5 -0.95 -17.55 3.14
CA LYS A 5 -1.22 -16.33 2.35
C LYS A 5 -0.34 -15.15 2.75
N GLY A 6 0.55 -15.33 3.72
CA GLY A 6 1.33 -14.25 4.32
C GLY A 6 0.55 -13.39 5.31
N TRP A 7 -0.71 -13.74 5.61
CA TRP A 7 -1.55 -12.96 6.53
C TRP A 7 -1.07 -13.16 7.97
N ARG A 8 -1.29 -12.14 8.79
CA ARG A 8 -0.81 -12.06 10.17
C ARG A 8 -1.97 -12.09 11.16
N THR A 9 -1.69 -12.64 12.33
CA THR A 9 -2.53 -12.42 13.51
C THR A 9 -2.36 -11.00 14.05
N ARG A 10 -3.20 -10.60 15.00
CA ARG A 10 -3.09 -9.29 15.65
C ARG A 10 -1.72 -9.05 16.26
N ASN A 11 -1.24 -9.99 17.08
CA ASN A 11 0.03 -9.83 17.80
C ASN A 11 1.19 -9.69 16.81
N GLU A 12 1.24 -10.54 15.78
CA GLU A 12 2.29 -10.47 14.78
C GLU A 12 2.27 -9.18 13.96
N MET A 13 1.08 -8.61 13.69
CA MET A 13 0.98 -7.31 13.04
C MET A 13 1.52 -6.22 13.96
N MET A 14 1.13 -6.22 15.24
CA MET A 14 1.60 -5.23 16.21
C MET A 14 3.13 -5.28 16.38
N ASP A 15 3.73 -6.46 16.37
CA ASP A 15 5.19 -6.65 16.46
C ASP A 15 5.96 -6.01 15.30
N THR A 16 5.30 -5.70 14.17
CA THR A 16 5.94 -5.01 13.04
C THR A 16 6.05 -3.50 13.22
N GLY A 17 5.21 -2.89 14.06
CA GLY A 17 5.08 -1.43 14.16
C GLY A 17 4.53 -0.74 12.90
N ALA A 18 4.11 -1.50 11.88
CA ALA A 18 3.56 -0.95 10.64
C ALA A 18 2.17 -0.34 10.83
N ALA A 19 1.80 0.61 9.96
CA ALA A 19 0.48 1.21 10.00
C ALA A 19 -0.61 0.18 9.63
N CYS A 20 -1.80 0.33 10.20
CA CYS A 20 -2.92 -0.59 9.98
C CYS A 20 -4.22 0.16 9.69
N PHE A 21 -4.91 -0.20 8.62
CA PHE A 21 -6.26 0.26 8.33
C PHE A 21 -7.30 -0.75 8.81
N ILE A 22 -8.28 -0.26 9.57
CA ILE A 22 -9.42 -1.04 10.06
C ILE A 22 -10.69 -0.45 9.42
N PRO A 23 -11.27 -1.13 8.41
CA PRO A 23 -12.47 -0.64 7.76
C PRO A 23 -13.70 -0.74 8.66
N ASP A 24 -14.63 0.21 8.54
CA ASP A 24 -15.86 0.25 9.36
C ASP A 24 -16.78 -0.95 9.08
N ALA A 25 -16.80 -1.40 7.83
CA ALA A 25 -17.58 -2.54 7.37
C ALA A 25 -16.83 -3.27 6.24
N PRO A 26 -17.22 -4.51 5.93
CA PRO A 26 -16.64 -5.22 4.79
C PRO A 26 -16.78 -4.47 3.46
N GLY A 27 -15.66 -4.20 2.79
CA GLY A 27 -15.65 -3.47 1.53
C GLY A 27 -15.79 -1.96 1.67
N ALA A 28 -15.88 -1.42 2.88
CA ALA A 28 -15.90 0.01 3.11
C ALA A 28 -14.56 0.65 2.70
N LEU A 29 -14.66 1.83 2.08
CA LEU A 29 -13.51 2.72 1.83
C LEU A 29 -13.26 3.66 3.01
N THR A 30 -14.12 3.62 4.03
CA THR A 30 -13.99 4.36 5.29
C THR A 30 -13.55 3.42 6.41
N GLY A 31 -12.89 4.00 7.39
CA GLY A 31 -12.36 3.25 8.52
C GLY A 31 -11.39 4.09 9.33
N ARG A 32 -10.69 3.40 10.24
CA ARG A 32 -9.69 4.00 11.12
C ARG A 32 -8.30 3.54 10.75
N TRP A 33 -7.38 4.50 10.62
CA TRP A 33 -5.95 4.22 10.59
C TRP A 33 -5.37 4.16 12.01
N GLN A 34 -4.49 3.19 12.23
CA GLN A 34 -3.57 3.13 13.35
C GLN A 34 -2.16 3.31 12.80
N GLY A 35 -1.44 4.33 13.26
CA GLY A 35 -0.19 4.77 12.63
C GLY A 35 -0.41 5.53 11.32
N SER A 36 0.70 5.94 10.69
CA SER A 36 0.69 6.73 9.46
C SER A 36 1.20 5.87 8.29
N PRO A 37 0.38 5.62 7.25
CA PRO A 37 0.86 4.93 6.06
C PRO A 37 1.79 5.84 5.24
N PRO A 38 2.66 5.28 4.38
CA PRO A 38 3.43 6.08 3.42
C PRO A 38 2.53 6.96 2.56
N GLU A 39 2.94 8.20 2.34
CA GLU A 39 2.14 9.19 1.62
C GLU A 39 2.42 9.17 0.11
N ASP A 40 3.65 8.88 -0.30
CA ASP A 40 4.03 8.73 -1.69
C ASP A 40 3.66 7.34 -2.22
N GLY A 41 3.41 7.20 -3.52
CA GLY A 41 3.21 5.89 -4.17
C GLY A 41 1.87 5.19 -3.89
N ILE A 42 1.88 3.86 -4.07
CA ILE A 42 0.70 2.98 -3.95
C ILE A 42 1.02 1.78 -3.06
N MET A 43 0.03 1.36 -2.27
CA MET A 43 0.12 0.19 -1.40
C MET A 43 -0.55 -1.00 -2.08
N LEU A 44 0.19 -2.09 -2.27
CA LEU A 44 -0.26 -3.26 -3.01
C LEU A 44 0.02 -4.55 -2.24
N THR A 45 -0.77 -5.60 -2.50
CA THR A 45 -0.48 -6.93 -1.95
C THR A 45 0.74 -7.54 -2.63
N ARG A 46 1.38 -8.52 -1.99
CA ARG A 46 2.56 -9.22 -2.55
C ARG A 46 2.34 -9.73 -3.97
N GLY A 47 1.19 -10.35 -4.22
CA GLY A 47 0.82 -10.86 -5.55
C GLY A 47 0.66 -9.73 -6.55
N ARG A 48 -0.03 -8.65 -6.17
CA ARG A 48 -0.25 -7.51 -7.07
C ARG A 48 1.04 -6.76 -7.42
N CYS A 49 1.98 -6.66 -6.47
CA CYS A 49 3.32 -6.16 -6.74
C CYS A 49 4.02 -6.95 -7.86
N ALA A 50 3.95 -8.28 -7.82
CA ALA A 50 4.55 -9.13 -8.84
C ALA A 50 3.84 -9.02 -10.20
N GLU A 51 2.51 -8.98 -10.22
CA GLU A 51 1.72 -8.78 -11.44
C GLU A 51 2.07 -7.47 -12.15
N LEU A 52 2.36 -6.42 -11.38
CA LEU A 52 2.77 -5.11 -11.88
C LEU A 52 4.26 -4.98 -12.20
N GLY A 53 5.03 -6.08 -12.18
CA GLY A 53 6.45 -6.07 -12.51
C GLY A 53 7.38 -5.55 -11.42
N ALA A 54 6.86 -5.32 -10.21
CA ALA A 54 7.60 -4.79 -9.06
C ALA A 54 7.59 -5.77 -7.87
N PRO A 55 8.10 -7.01 -8.02
CA PRO A 55 7.96 -8.05 -7.01
C PRO A 55 8.54 -7.65 -5.65
N VAL A 56 7.96 -8.20 -4.59
CA VAL A 56 8.45 -8.03 -3.21
C VAL A 56 9.73 -8.84 -3.02
N LYS A 57 10.80 -8.17 -2.55
CA LYS A 57 12.10 -8.79 -2.33
C LYS A 57 12.05 -9.77 -1.16
N ASP A 58 13.01 -10.69 -1.14
CA ASP A 58 13.22 -11.55 0.03
C ASP A 58 13.61 -10.69 1.23
N ARG A 59 12.91 -10.91 2.35
CA ARG A 59 13.01 -10.12 3.60
C ARG A 59 12.51 -8.68 3.52
N GLU A 60 11.85 -8.28 2.44
CA GLU A 60 11.13 -7.02 2.43
C GLU A 60 9.94 -7.09 3.40
N TYR A 61 9.83 -6.09 4.27
CA TYR A 61 8.78 -6.01 5.27
C TYR A 61 7.57 -5.25 4.71
N PRO A 62 6.34 -5.66 5.07
CA PRO A 62 5.15 -4.89 4.76
C PRO A 62 5.18 -3.56 5.50
N VAL A 63 4.75 -2.50 4.83
CA VAL A 63 4.69 -1.14 5.38
C VAL A 63 3.31 -0.82 5.97
N VAL A 64 2.29 -1.56 5.53
CA VAL A 64 0.90 -1.36 5.92
C VAL A 64 0.19 -2.70 6.04
N PHE A 65 -0.76 -2.79 6.94
CA PHE A 65 -1.73 -3.88 7.04
C PHE A 65 -3.15 -3.39 6.85
N ILE A 66 -4.00 -4.23 6.26
CA ILE A 66 -5.45 -4.01 6.20
C ILE A 66 -6.16 -5.13 6.94
N TYR A 67 -7.04 -4.77 7.88
CA TYR A 67 -7.87 -5.71 8.62
C TYR A 67 -9.05 -6.22 7.77
N ARG A 68 -9.19 -7.53 7.63
CA ARG A 68 -10.30 -8.20 6.93
C ARG A 68 -11.42 -8.57 7.90
N VAL A 69 -12.45 -7.72 7.96
CA VAL A 69 -13.62 -7.87 8.85
C VAL A 69 -14.38 -9.19 8.63
N GLN A 70 -14.44 -9.71 7.40
CA GLN A 70 -15.19 -10.93 7.06
C GLN A 70 -14.48 -12.23 7.47
N THR A 71 -13.17 -12.18 7.74
CA THR A 71 -12.39 -13.37 8.06
C THR A 71 -12.67 -13.80 9.49
N LYS A 72 -13.08 -15.07 9.68
CA LYS A 72 -13.42 -15.62 11.00
C LYS A 72 -12.22 -16.22 11.75
N ASP A 73 -11.13 -16.52 11.06
CA ASP A 73 -9.88 -17.01 11.67
C ASP A 73 -9.05 -15.88 12.31
N ASP A 74 -7.95 -16.21 12.98
CA ASP A 74 -7.11 -15.21 13.65
C ASP A 74 -6.24 -14.39 12.68
N TYR A 75 -6.03 -14.86 11.46
CA TYR A 75 -5.13 -14.28 10.47
C TYR A 75 -5.85 -13.20 9.64
N ARG A 76 -6.27 -12.10 10.28
CA ARG A 76 -7.10 -11.07 9.63
C ARG A 76 -6.33 -9.89 9.06
N TYR A 77 -5.02 -9.82 9.28
CA TYR A 77 -4.20 -8.68 8.89
C TYR A 77 -3.45 -9.00 7.60
N VAL A 78 -3.87 -8.37 6.51
CA VAL A 78 -3.32 -8.58 5.17
C VAL A 78 -2.15 -7.62 4.94
N PRO A 79 -0.95 -8.12 4.57
CA PRO A 79 0.21 -7.27 4.34
C PRO A 79 0.14 -6.53 3.00
N PHE A 80 0.51 -5.26 3.02
CA PHE A 80 0.67 -4.38 1.85
C PHE A 80 2.08 -3.79 1.82
N TYR A 81 2.58 -3.62 0.60
CA TYR A 81 3.93 -3.16 0.28
C TYR A 81 3.81 -1.89 -0.56
N HIS A 82 4.71 -0.94 -0.31
CA HIS A 82 4.72 0.34 -0.99
C HIS A 82 5.50 0.23 -2.30
N ARG A 83 4.95 0.82 -3.37
CA ARG A 83 5.61 0.92 -4.66
C ARG A 83 5.47 2.33 -5.20
N GLN A 84 6.54 2.85 -5.75
CA GLN A 84 6.54 4.13 -6.45
C GLN A 84 6.11 3.95 -7.91
N ALA A 85 5.62 5.03 -8.51
CA ALA A 85 5.10 5.02 -9.87
C ALA A 85 6.13 4.52 -10.91
N HIS A 86 7.42 4.82 -10.68
CA HIS A 86 8.50 4.42 -11.57
C HIS A 86 8.91 2.94 -11.47
N GLU A 87 8.51 2.25 -10.39
CA GLU A 87 8.79 0.83 -10.19
C GLU A 87 7.75 -0.07 -10.88
N ILE A 88 6.58 0.48 -11.20
CA ILE A 88 5.41 -0.25 -11.68
C ILE A 88 5.31 -0.22 -13.20
N ASP A 89 4.97 -1.37 -13.78
CA ASP A 89 4.53 -1.47 -15.18
C ASP A 89 3.11 -0.91 -15.35
N ARG A 90 3.02 0.38 -15.71
CA ARG A 90 1.77 1.11 -15.93
C ARG A 90 0.88 0.53 -17.04
N LYS A 91 1.39 -0.36 -17.89
CA LYS A 91 0.54 -1.05 -18.89
C LYS A 91 -0.36 -2.10 -18.24
N LYS A 92 -0.05 -2.52 -17.00
CA LYS A 92 -0.76 -3.56 -16.26
C LYS A 92 -1.63 -3.03 -15.12
N THR A 93 -1.61 -1.72 -14.89
CA THR A 93 -2.43 -1.07 -13.86
C THR A 93 -3.89 -0.98 -14.29
N ASN A 94 -4.79 -1.07 -13.31
CA ASN A 94 -6.21 -0.77 -13.52
C ASN A 94 -6.50 0.73 -13.33
N TYR A 95 -7.74 1.13 -13.63
CA TYR A 95 -8.16 2.53 -13.53
C TYR A 95 -7.98 3.15 -12.13
N LEU A 96 -8.24 2.39 -11.05
CA LEU A 96 -8.11 2.90 -9.69
C LEU A 96 -6.64 3.08 -9.30
N GLU A 97 -5.79 2.12 -9.65
CA GLU A 97 -4.35 2.19 -9.41
C GLU A 97 -3.74 3.38 -10.16
N GLU A 98 -4.09 3.54 -11.43
CA GLU A 98 -3.64 4.65 -12.27
C GLU A 98 -4.10 6.00 -11.70
N ARG A 99 -5.34 6.09 -11.20
CA ARG A 99 -5.85 7.31 -10.54
C ARG A 99 -5.06 7.65 -9.27
N VAL A 100 -4.68 6.66 -8.46
CA VAL A 100 -3.85 6.87 -7.27
C VAL A 100 -2.47 7.39 -7.66
N LEU A 101 -1.83 6.77 -8.64
CA LEU A 101 -0.51 7.17 -9.13
C LEU A 101 -0.52 8.58 -9.73
N GLN A 102 -1.56 8.95 -10.50
CA GLN A 102 -1.71 10.28 -11.09
C GLN A 102 -1.96 11.38 -10.06
N ARG A 103 -2.82 11.12 -9.06
CA ARG A 103 -3.10 12.09 -7.99
C ARG A 103 -1.81 12.49 -7.27
N ARG A 104 -0.95 11.51 -7.01
CA ARG A 104 0.33 11.73 -6.33
C ARG A 104 1.35 12.44 -7.22
N ALA A 105 1.43 12.08 -8.51
CA ALA A 105 2.30 12.79 -9.46
C ALA A 105 1.93 14.29 -9.57
N ASN A 106 0.63 14.63 -9.55
CA ASN A 106 0.18 16.02 -9.59
C ASN A 106 0.49 16.78 -8.28
N GLU A 107 0.41 16.11 -7.12
CA GLU A 107 0.83 16.68 -5.83
C GLU A 107 2.35 16.97 -5.78
N GLU A 108 3.17 16.24 -6.54
CA GLU A 108 4.62 16.50 -6.66
C GLU A 108 4.94 17.67 -7.61
N VAL A 109 4.13 17.88 -8.65
CA VAL A 109 4.29 19.01 -9.58
C VAL A 109 3.92 20.32 -8.91
N ASP A 110 2.86 20.33 -8.10
CA ASP A 110 2.38 21.53 -7.38
C ASP A 110 3.34 22.00 -6.28
N LYS A 111 4.28 21.15 -5.84
CA LYS A 111 5.32 21.48 -4.86
C LYS A 111 6.63 21.99 -5.48
N ARG A 112 6.79 21.95 -6.80
CA ARG A 112 7.95 22.57 -7.46
C ARG A 112 7.67 24.05 -7.60
N ASP A 113 8.51 24.88 -7.01
CA ASP A 113 8.41 26.33 -7.14
C ASP A 113 8.60 26.69 -8.62
N PRO A 114 7.72 27.49 -9.25
CA PRO A 114 7.82 27.84 -10.67
C PRO A 114 9.15 28.54 -11.05
N SER A 115 9.98 28.94 -10.08
CA SER A 115 11.35 29.41 -10.31
C SER A 115 12.30 28.31 -10.80
N ASP A 116 12.05 27.03 -10.48
CA ASP A 116 12.94 25.91 -10.86
C ASP A 116 12.80 25.50 -12.35
N ILE A 117 11.81 26.05 -13.06
CA ILE A 117 11.53 25.73 -14.48
C ILE A 117 12.23 26.71 -15.43
N LEU A 118 12.76 27.83 -14.93
CA LEU A 118 13.35 28.90 -15.75
C LEU A 118 14.88 28.87 -15.87
N GLU A 119 15.57 27.88 -15.29
CA GLU A 119 17.04 27.75 -15.38
C GLU A 119 17.52 26.43 -16.05
N ALA A 120 16.79 25.94 -17.06
CA ALA A 120 17.23 24.82 -17.91
C ALA A 120 17.47 25.23 -19.36
#